data_AF-A0A958YSI2-F1
#
_entry.id   AF-A0A958YSI2-F1
#
_cell.length_a   1.000
_cell.length_b   1.000
_cell.length_c   1.000
_cell.angle_alpha   90.00
_cell.angle_beta   90.00
_cell.angle_gamma   90.00
#
_symmetry.space_group_name_H-M   'P 1'
#
loop_
_entity.id
_entity.type
_entity.pdbx_description
1 polymer ?
#
loop_
_entity_poly.entity_id
_entity_poly.type
_entity_poly.pdbx_seq_one_letter_code
_entity_poly.pdbx_strand_id
1 'polypeptide(L)'
;MNNNQNILIIGAGLCGSLLALRMAQRGFQVTLVEKRPDLRKVTQDAGRSINLALSDRGLRGLRLVGVEEEAKKLCIPMNGRMIHDSKG
;
A
#
# COMPACT_ATOMS: atom_id res chain seq x y z
N MET A 1 21.33 -0.61 16.44
CA MET A 1 20.68 -1.93 16.23
C MET A 1 21.60 -2.74 15.34
N ASN A 2 21.77 -4.05 15.57
CA ASN A 2 22.59 -4.88 14.69
C ASN A 2 21.89 -5.01 13.33
N ASN A 3 22.39 -4.30 12.32
CA ASN A 3 21.83 -4.22 10.96
C ASN A 3 22.07 -5.49 10.11
N ASN A 4 22.44 -6.62 10.74
CA ASN A 4 22.74 -7.88 10.07
C ASN A 4 21.59 -8.90 10.12
N GLN A 5 20.37 -8.47 10.49
CA GLN A 5 19.21 -9.35 10.54
C GLN A 5 18.48 -9.35 9.18
N ASN A 6 18.29 -10.55 8.64
CA ASN A 6 17.55 -10.78 7.41
C ASN A 6 16.07 -10.98 7.74
N ILE A 7 15.19 -10.26 7.04
CA ILE A 7 13.74 -10.36 7.20
C ILE A 7 13.13 -10.92 5.91
N LEU A 8 12.44 -12.06 6.01
CA LEU A 8 11.60 -12.59 4.96
C LEU A 8 10.16 -12.10 5.14
N ILE A 9 9.59 -11.48 4.11
CA ILE A 9 8.19 -11.08 4.06
C ILE A 9 7.50 -11.86 2.93
N ILE A 10 6.44 -12.58 3.28
CA ILE A 10 5.64 -13.37 2.32
C ILE A 10 4.36 -12.58 1.99
N GLY A 11 4.23 -12.21 0.72
CA GLY A 11 3.12 -11.45 0.15
C GLY A 11 3.48 -9.99 -0.14
N ALA A 12 3.49 -9.61 -1.43
CA ALA A 12 3.75 -8.23 -1.89
C ALA A 12 2.44 -7.44 -2.10
N GLY A 13 1.47 -7.65 -1.22
CA GLY A 13 0.25 -6.83 -1.15
C GLY A 13 0.51 -5.46 -0.50
N LEU A 14 -0.57 -4.73 -0.20
CA LEU A 14 -0.50 -3.39 0.38
C LEU A 14 0.34 -3.34 1.68
N CYS A 15 0.03 -4.22 2.64
CA CYS A 15 0.73 -4.24 3.93
C CYS A 15 2.16 -4.79 3.83
N GLY A 16 2.38 -5.85 3.04
CA GLY A 16 3.70 -6.47 2.91
C GLY A 16 4.71 -5.55 2.24
N SER A 17 4.31 -4.87 1.17
CA SER A 17 5.14 -3.88 0.48
C SER A 17 5.46 -2.68 1.37
N LEU A 18 4.48 -2.19 2.14
CA LEU A 18 4.69 -1.10 3.10
C LEU A 18 5.67 -1.50 4.21
N LEU A 19 5.50 -2.70 4.77
CA LEU A 19 6.38 -3.24 5.81
C LEU A 19 7.80 -3.43 5.27
N ALA A 20 7.95 -3.96 4.05
CA ALA A 20 9.23 -4.18 3.41
C ALA A 20 10.01 -2.86 3.26
N LEU A 21 9.36 -1.81 2.74
CA LEU A 21 9.95 -0.48 2.67
C LEU A 21 10.35 0.03 4.06
N ARG A 22 9.47 -0.13 5.06
CA ARG A 22 9.73 0.39 6.39
C ARG A 22 10.90 -0.32 7.09
N MET A 23 11.06 -1.62 6.88
CA MET A 23 12.18 -2.38 7.42
C MET A 23 13.48 -2.09 6.66
N ALA A 24 13.43 -1.96 5.34
CA ALA A 24 14.60 -1.55 4.55
C ALA A 24 15.14 -0.18 4.99
N GLN A 25 14.26 0.81 5.23
CA GLN A 25 14.64 2.13 5.76
C GLN A 25 15.29 2.09 7.14
N ARG A 26 15.06 1.03 7.92
CA ARG A 26 15.67 0.81 9.23
C ARG A 26 16.99 0.05 9.17
N GLY A 27 17.47 -0.28 7.96
CA GLY A 27 18.75 -0.94 7.74
C GLY A 27 18.70 -2.46 7.76
N PHE A 28 17.51 -3.08 7.70
CA PHE A 28 17.38 -4.54 7.58
C PHE A 28 17.56 -4.99 6.13
N GLN A 29 18.16 -6.17 5.92
CA GLN A 29 18.15 -6.84 4.62
C GLN A 29 16.80 -7.56 4.45
N VAL A 30 15.96 -7.06 3.54
CA VAL A 30 14.60 -7.56 3.35
C VAL A 30 14.51 -8.39 2.06
N THR A 31 13.98 -9.61 2.18
CA THR A 31 13.53 -10.43 1.05
C THR A 31 12.00 -10.42 1.04
N LEU A 32 11.42 -9.87 -0.04
CA LEU A 32 9.97 -9.86 -0.26
C LEU A 32 9.62 -10.86 -1.38
N VAL A 33 8.73 -11.80 -1.09
CA VAL A 33 8.27 -12.81 -2.07
C VAL A 33 6.77 -12.69 -2.28
N GLU A 34 6.31 -12.92 -3.51
CA GLU A 34 4.88 -12.90 -3.88
C GLU A 34 4.59 -14.06 -4.83
N LYS A 35 3.42 -14.68 -4.65
CA LYS A 35 2.98 -15.81 -5.47
C LYS A 35 2.59 -15.37 -6.87
N ARG A 36 1.95 -14.20 -6.98
CA ARG A 36 1.46 -13.65 -8.25
C ARG A 36 2.61 -13.07 -9.08
N PRO A 37 2.45 -13.02 -10.42
CA PRO A 37 3.37 -12.27 -11.27
C PRO A 37 3.42 -10.79 -10.88
N ASP A 38 4.50 -10.11 -11.29
CA ASP A 38 4.64 -8.67 -11.10
C ASP A 38 3.55 -7.90 -11.85
N LEU A 39 2.60 -7.33 -11.10
CA LEU A 39 1.45 -6.60 -11.61
C LEU A 39 1.80 -5.39 -12.47
N ARG A 40 3.06 -4.92 -12.43
CA ARG A 40 3.54 -3.82 -13.29
C ARG A 40 3.85 -4.28 -14.71
N LYS A 41 3.98 -5.59 -14.94
CA LYS A 41 4.42 -6.20 -16.20
C LYS A 41 3.33 -7.03 -16.88
N VAL A 42 2.24 -7.32 -16.18
CA VAL A 42 1.16 -8.16 -16.69
C VAL A 42 -0.18 -7.47 -16.52
N THR A 43 -1.07 -7.67 -17.49
CA THR A 43 -2.48 -7.33 -17.33
C THR A 43 -3.19 -8.53 -16.70
N GLN A 44 -3.84 -8.32 -15.55
CA GLN A 44 -4.56 -9.36 -14.83
C GLN A 44 -5.97 -8.86 -14.52
N ASP A 45 -6.92 -9.79 -14.44
CA ASP A 45 -8.32 -9.50 -14.14
C ASP A 45 -8.46 -8.80 -12.78
N ALA A 46 -9.54 -8.04 -12.60
CA ALA A 46 -9.70 -7.15 -11.45
C ALA A 46 -9.44 -7.90 -10.12
N GLY A 47 -8.56 -7.35 -9.28
CA GLY A 47 -8.32 -7.86 -7.94
C GLY A 47 -9.58 -7.77 -7.05
N ARG A 48 -9.42 -8.00 -5.74
CA ARG A 48 -10.57 -7.96 -4.81
C ARG A 48 -11.36 -6.64 -4.82
N SER A 49 -10.71 -5.54 -5.18
CA SER A 49 -11.34 -4.22 -5.28
C SER A 49 -10.62 -3.39 -6.33
N ILE A 50 -11.36 -2.59 -7.08
CA ILE A 50 -10.82 -1.64 -8.07
C ILE A 50 -10.32 -0.38 -7.36
N ASN A 51 -11.11 0.15 -6.41
CA ASN A 51 -10.80 1.34 -5.63
C ASN A 51 -10.91 1.06 -4.13
N LEU A 52 -10.21 1.87 -3.32
CA LEU A 52 -10.18 1.79 -1.85
C LEU A 52 -10.24 3.19 -1.25
N ALA A 53 -10.98 3.34 -0.15
CA ALA A 53 -10.97 4.58 0.63
C ALA A 53 -9.69 4.66 1.47
N LEU A 54 -8.87 5.70 1.23
CA LEU A 54 -7.66 5.94 1.99
C LEU A 54 -7.92 7.00 3.08
N SER A 55 -7.78 6.61 4.35
CA SER A 55 -7.94 7.50 5.50
C SER A 55 -6.60 7.97 6.06
N ASP A 56 -6.63 8.87 7.05
CA ASP A 56 -5.43 9.39 7.73
C ASP A 56 -4.48 8.29 8.22
N ARG A 57 -5.00 7.17 8.75
CA ARG A 57 -4.16 6.05 9.19
C ARG A 57 -3.37 5.42 8.04
N GLY A 58 -3.98 5.30 6.87
CA GLY A 58 -3.30 4.81 5.66
C GLY A 58 -2.25 5.79 5.17
N LEU A 59 -2.61 7.08 5.10
CA LEU A 59 -1.69 8.16 4.72
C LEU A 59 -0.48 8.24 5.65
N ARG A 60 -0.69 8.09 6.96
CA ARG A 60 0.40 8.04 7.95
C ARG A 60 1.39 6.91 7.65
N GLY A 61 0.91 5.73 7.25
CA GLY A 61 1.77 4.63 6.83
C GLY A 61 2.64 5.01 5.62
N LEU A 62 2.01 5.58 4.59
CA LEU A 62 2.70 6.04 3.37
C LEU A 62 3.69 7.17 3.65
N ARG A 63 3.37 8.08 4.59
CA ARG A 63 4.27 9.14 5.07
C ARG A 63 5.55 8.58 5.65
N LEU A 64 5.42 7.56 6.51
CA LEU A 64 6.56 6.93 7.18
C LEU A 64 7.54 6.28 6.20
N VAL A 65 7.07 5.90 5.00
CA VAL A 65 7.92 5.33 3.95
C VAL A 65 8.22 6.31 2.81
N GLY A 66 7.78 7.57 2.92
CA GLY A 66 8.13 8.64 1.97
C GLY A 66 7.36 8.63 0.65
N VAL A 67 6.19 7.98 0.56
CA VAL A 67 5.40 7.86 -0.69
C VAL A 67 4.01 8.48 -0.61
N GLU A 68 3.72 9.23 0.46
CA GLU A 68 2.40 9.86 0.66
C GLU A 68 2.02 10.80 -0.49
N GLU A 69 2.93 11.67 -0.93
CA GLU A 69 2.63 12.67 -1.95
C GLU A 69 2.37 12.04 -3.32
N GLU A 70 3.12 11.00 -3.71
CA GLU A 70 2.85 10.25 -4.94
C GLU A 70 1.51 9.51 -4.86
N ALA A 71 1.16 8.94 -3.70
CA ALA A 71 -0.13 8.29 -3.51
C ALA A 71 -1.30 9.31 -3.59
N LYS A 72 -1.14 10.51 -3.02
CA LYS A 72 -2.17 11.57 -3.05
C LYS A 72 -2.47 12.05 -4.47
N LYS A 73 -1.48 12.10 -5.36
CA LYS A 73 -1.70 12.46 -6.79
C LYS A 73 -2.67 11.50 -7.50
N LEU A 74 -2.81 10.27 -6.99
CA LEU A 74 -3.71 9.25 -7.52
C LEU A 74 -5.06 9.21 -6.78
N CYS A 75 -5.24 9.99 -5.72
CA CYS A 75 -6.44 9.99 -4.90
C CYS A 75 -7.45 11.06 -5.35
N ILE A 76 -8.73 10.75 -5.19
CA ILE A 76 -9.83 11.73 -5.32
C ILE A 76 -10.37 12.02 -3.91
N PRO A 77 -10.43 13.29 -3.47
CA PRO A 77 -10.91 13.63 -2.14
C PRO A 77 -12.41 13.35 -1.98
N MET A 78 -12.77 12.65 -0.91
CA MET A 78 -14.16 12.42 -0.50
C MET A 78 -14.46 13.30 0.72
N ASN A 79 -15.03 14.49 0.50
CA ASN A 79 -15.25 15.50 1.55
C ASN A 79 -16.37 15.12 2.54
N GLY A 80 -17.18 14.13 2.20
CA GLY A 80 -18.31 13.70 3.00
C GLY A 80 -19.05 12.57 2.31
N ARG A 81 -20.14 12.13 2.93
CA ARG A 81 -21.05 11.16 2.31
C ARG A 81 -22.09 11.92 1.51
N MET A 82 -22.30 11.52 0.27
CA MET A 82 -23.53 11.83 -0.44
C MET A 82 -24.55 10.75 -0.09
N ILE A 83 -25.69 11.15 0.46
CA ILE A 83 -26.77 10.23 0.83
C ILE A 83 -27.94 10.55 -0.09
N HIS A 84 -28.28 9.62 -0.97
CA HIS A 84 -29.48 9.70 -1.79
C HIS A 84 -30.63 9.03 -1.03
N ASP A 85 -31.77 9.70 -0.93
CA ASP A 85 -32.93 9.14 -0.25
C ASP A 85 -33.76 8.27 -1.21
N SER A 86 -34.88 7.72 -0.73
CA SER A 86 -35.74 6.86 -1.56
C SER A 86 -36.35 7.55 -2.79
N LYS A 87 -36.36 8.89 -2.84
CA LYS A 87 -36.90 9.71 -3.92
C LYS A 87 -35.81 10.28 -4.84
N GLY A 88 -34.54 10.04 -4.54
CA GLY A 88 -33.38 10.49 -5.31
C GLY A 88 -32.58 11.57 -4.59
#